data_AF-A0A536SX80-F1
#
_entry.id   AF-A0A536SX80-F1
#
_cell.length_a   1.000
_cell.length_b   1.000
_cell.length_c   1.000
_cell.angle_alpha   90.00
_cell.angle_beta   90.00
_cell.angle_gamma   90.00
#
_symmetry.space_group_name_H-M   'P 1'
#
loop_
_entity.id
_entity.type
_entity.pdbx_description
1 polymer ?
#
loop_
_entity_poly.entity_id
_entity_poly.type
_entity_poly.pdbx_seq_one_letter_code
_entity_poly.pdbx_strand_id
1 'polypeptide(L)'
;MRKRVATVFRIDTTGGPNVGPNPARTSFAAAQTNTQVQSQFASAILQLQDRLATCANDPAAAGCASVVGRETQAQQLISASQGFANTVAALYGNTATPGMAFVPRNLSSADTAVRTRVSDFNAQYKDFLGTSTDLLSTSPVGAGGPVGAAEFQEFVLDDLGGDSLNTQERLGFGDIEVGFRFRALQLASRTTAHPALRLTIASAVRLPTGSRRSTSDIADLSLGEGSVIVDSRAMLDVRTGRLGVLAAAQFAARVHDSDTLATTTRNTSWTEFDVSPRWHLSEPFALHAAYSFRSTATLGGDQLIGGGVTYSTLSAYENRRIALPLEMRFTHLEAVSGDAGRPKFFRDQLEVRVYFRLR
;
A
#
# COMPACT_ATOMS: atom_id res chain seq x y z
N MET A 1 14.29 -8.89 -21.28
CA MET A 1 12.83 -8.63 -21.27
C MET A 1 12.33 -8.85 -19.85
N ARG A 2 11.64 -7.89 -19.23
CA ARG A 2 11.16 -7.98 -17.85
C ARG A 2 9.63 -7.97 -17.88
N LYS A 3 8.99 -9.08 -17.49
CA LYS A 3 7.54 -9.12 -17.26
C LYS A 3 7.28 -8.63 -15.83
N ARG A 4 6.52 -7.55 -15.68
CA ARG A 4 6.04 -7.07 -14.37
C ARG A 4 4.53 -7.24 -14.34
N VAL A 5 4.08 -7.95 -13.32
CA VAL A 5 2.67 -8.05 -12.94
C VAL A 5 2.61 -7.44 -11.55
N ALA A 6 1.82 -6.39 -11.37
CA ALA A 6 1.60 -5.83 -10.05
C ALA A 6 0.11 -5.56 -9.85
N THR A 7 -0.38 -5.93 -8.68
CA THR A 7 -1.67 -5.53 -8.18
C THR A 7 -1.37 -4.68 -6.95
N VAL A 8 -1.44 -3.35 -7.09
CA VAL A 8 -1.06 -2.42 -6.01
C VAL A 8 -2.32 -1.74 -5.52
N PHE A 9 -2.77 -2.14 -4.33
CA PHE A 9 -3.77 -1.41 -3.57
C PHE A 9 -3.08 -0.75 -2.39
N ARG A 10 -3.07 0.59 -2.35
CA ARG A 10 -2.59 1.34 -1.20
C ARG A 10 -3.76 2.15 -0.65
N ILE A 11 -4.56 1.50 0.18
CA ILE A 11 -5.54 2.16 1.04
C ILE A 11 -4.82 2.37 2.37
N ASP A 12 -4.64 3.64 2.74
CA ASP A 12 -3.96 4.20 3.93
C ASP A 12 -3.38 3.19 4.96
N THR A 13 -2.06 3.25 5.18
CA THR A 13 -1.31 2.37 6.08
C THR A 13 -1.04 2.95 7.47
N THR A 14 -1.62 4.10 7.83
CA THR A 14 -1.29 4.79 9.09
C THR A 14 -2.47 5.00 10.05
N GLY A 15 -3.71 4.89 9.56
CA GLY A 15 -4.91 4.73 10.37
C GLY A 15 -5.87 3.87 9.57
N GLY A 16 -6.38 2.78 10.14
CA GLY A 16 -7.21 1.83 9.39
C GLY A 16 -8.32 2.54 8.60
N PRO A 17 -8.68 2.05 7.39
CA PRO A 17 -9.55 2.75 6.46
C PRO A 17 -10.85 3.22 7.13
N ASN A 18 -11.12 4.52 7.06
CA ASN A 18 -12.27 5.17 7.67
C ASN A 18 -13.51 5.20 6.76
N VAL A 19 -13.39 4.71 5.52
CA VAL A 19 -14.47 4.63 4.54
C VAL A 19 -14.62 3.21 3.97
N GLY A 20 -15.81 2.89 3.50
CA GLY A 20 -16.16 1.61 2.88
C GLY A 20 -17.30 1.75 1.88
N PRO A 21 -17.69 0.65 1.19
CA PRO A 21 -18.76 0.67 0.20
C PRO A 21 -20.09 1.11 0.83
N ASN A 22 -20.82 1.98 0.15
CA ASN A 22 -22.09 2.49 0.64
C ASN A 22 -23.19 1.41 0.61
N PRO A 23 -23.69 0.95 1.77
CA PRO A 23 -24.69 -0.11 1.81
C PRO A 23 -26.04 0.34 1.22
N ALA A 24 -26.34 1.65 1.15
CA ALA A 24 -27.59 2.12 0.56
C ALA A 24 -27.72 1.82 -0.94
N ARG A 25 -26.61 1.56 -1.64
CA ARG A 25 -26.60 1.24 -3.08
C ARG A 25 -27.00 -0.21 -3.36
N THR A 26 -26.82 -1.10 -2.40
CA THR A 26 -27.08 -2.54 -2.55
C THR A 26 -28.15 -3.06 -1.59
N SER A 27 -28.47 -2.33 -0.53
CA SER A 27 -29.45 -2.70 0.49
C SER A 27 -30.56 -1.66 0.60
N PHE A 28 -31.77 -2.05 0.21
CA PHE A 28 -32.97 -1.23 0.37
C PHE A 28 -33.24 -0.86 1.84
N ALA A 29 -32.93 -1.77 2.78
CA ALA A 29 -33.08 -1.50 4.21
C ALA A 29 -32.14 -0.37 4.68
N ALA A 30 -30.90 -0.32 4.17
CA ALA A 30 -29.98 0.77 4.47
C ALA A 30 -30.47 2.11 3.90
N ALA A 31 -30.96 2.11 2.66
CA ALA A 31 -31.55 3.29 2.02
C ALA A 31 -32.81 3.79 2.78
N GLN A 32 -33.63 2.89 3.30
CA GLN A 32 -34.81 3.21 4.10
C GLN A 32 -34.42 3.85 5.45
N THR A 33 -33.44 3.30 6.15
CA THR A 33 -32.92 3.90 7.40
C THR A 33 -32.36 5.29 7.14
N ASN A 34 -31.61 5.50 6.05
CA ASN A 34 -31.12 6.84 5.70
C ASN A 34 -32.26 7.81 5.35
N THR A 35 -33.32 7.33 4.71
CA THR A 35 -34.55 8.11 4.46
C THR A 35 -35.20 8.53 5.80
N GLN A 36 -35.21 7.64 6.79
CA GLN A 36 -35.74 7.95 8.12
C GLN A 36 -34.93 9.07 8.81
N VAL A 37 -33.60 9.05 8.71
CA VAL A 37 -32.75 10.16 9.22
C VAL A 37 -33.18 11.49 8.62
N GLN A 38 -33.37 11.55 7.29
CA GLN A 38 -33.82 12.77 6.61
C GLN A 38 -35.19 13.23 7.10
N SER A 39 -36.14 12.30 7.30
CA SER A 39 -37.47 12.63 7.82
C SER A 39 -37.44 13.19 9.25
N GLN A 40 -36.54 12.69 10.10
CA GLN A 40 -36.36 13.17 11.47
C GLN A 40 -35.82 14.60 11.49
N PHE A 41 -34.80 14.90 10.67
CA PHE A 41 -34.30 16.28 10.53
C PHE A 41 -35.39 17.22 10.01
N ALA A 42 -36.12 16.84 8.96
CA ALA A 42 -37.20 17.66 8.41
C ALA A 42 -38.30 17.94 9.46
N SER A 43 -38.70 16.93 10.23
CA SER A 43 -39.69 17.09 11.31
C SER A 43 -39.18 17.99 12.43
N ALA A 44 -37.94 17.82 12.90
CA ALA A 44 -37.35 18.65 13.95
C ALA A 44 -37.21 20.12 13.52
N ILE A 45 -36.84 20.36 12.25
CA ILE A 45 -36.79 21.70 11.65
C ILE A 45 -38.17 22.35 11.67
N LEU A 46 -39.19 21.66 11.18
CA LEU A 46 -40.57 22.18 11.15
C LEU A 46 -41.09 22.49 12.56
N GLN A 47 -40.87 21.60 13.52
CA GLN A 47 -41.27 21.83 14.91
C GLN A 47 -40.63 23.08 15.52
N LEU A 48 -39.36 23.34 15.23
CA LEU A 48 -38.69 24.55 15.70
C LEU A 48 -39.15 25.82 14.96
N GLN A 49 -39.44 25.72 13.65
CA GLN A 49 -40.02 26.83 12.88
C GLN A 49 -41.41 27.21 13.41
N ASP A 50 -42.27 26.23 13.67
CA ASP A 50 -43.60 26.46 14.24
C ASP A 50 -43.51 27.04 15.65
N ARG A 51 -42.54 26.58 16.45
CA ARG A 51 -42.25 27.15 17.78
C ARG A 51 -41.86 28.63 17.67
N LEU A 52 -40.94 28.98 16.77
CA LEU A 52 -40.52 30.37 16.55
C LEU A 52 -41.70 31.25 16.12
N ALA A 53 -42.52 30.78 15.17
CA ALA A 53 -43.69 31.50 14.70
C ALA A 53 -44.72 31.72 15.82
N THR A 54 -44.95 30.71 16.66
CA THR A 54 -45.84 30.82 17.82
C THR A 54 -45.33 31.85 18.82
N CYS A 55 -44.05 31.80 19.19
CA CYS A 55 -43.47 32.69 20.19
C CYS A 55 -43.31 34.14 19.70
N ALA A 56 -43.23 34.36 18.38
CA ALA A 56 -43.26 35.69 17.80
C ALA A 56 -44.64 36.37 17.96
N ASN A 57 -45.73 35.59 17.93
CA ASN A 57 -47.10 36.09 18.08
C ASN A 57 -47.52 36.21 19.56
N ASP A 58 -47.11 35.25 20.40
CA ASP A 58 -47.37 35.24 21.83
C ASP A 58 -46.12 34.77 22.62
N PRO A 59 -45.27 35.72 23.07
CA PRO A 59 -44.07 35.39 23.83
C PRO A 59 -44.34 34.71 25.18
N ALA A 60 -45.56 34.80 25.72
CA ALA A 60 -45.94 34.20 26.99
C ALA A 60 -46.52 32.78 26.84
N ALA A 61 -46.70 32.30 25.61
CA ALA A 61 -47.23 30.97 25.34
C ALA A 61 -46.35 29.87 25.95
N ALA A 62 -46.97 28.75 26.32
CA ALA A 62 -46.28 27.62 26.94
C ALA A 62 -45.17 27.07 26.01
N GLY A 63 -43.94 26.97 26.54
CA GLY A 63 -42.77 26.50 25.79
C GLY A 63 -42.01 27.57 25.00
N CYS A 64 -42.38 28.85 25.15
CA CYS A 64 -41.64 29.97 24.52
C CYS A 64 -40.45 30.49 25.33
N ALA A 65 -40.40 30.19 26.64
CA ALA A 65 -39.32 30.63 27.52
C ALA A 65 -37.92 30.16 27.08
N SER A 66 -37.81 29.03 26.38
CA SER A 66 -36.54 28.48 25.86
C SER A 66 -36.04 29.17 24.57
N VAL A 67 -36.92 29.93 23.89
CA VAL A 67 -36.67 30.51 22.56
C VAL A 67 -36.61 32.03 22.58
N VAL A 68 -37.43 32.68 23.41
CA VAL A 68 -37.48 34.15 23.53
C VAL A 68 -36.09 34.68 23.95
N GLY A 69 -35.54 35.61 23.16
CA GLY A 69 -34.18 36.16 23.31
C GLY A 69 -33.07 35.31 22.69
N ARG A 70 -33.40 34.17 22.08
CA ARG A 70 -32.46 33.25 21.39
C ARG A 70 -32.89 32.93 19.96
N GLU A 71 -33.74 33.77 19.37
CA GLU A 71 -34.36 33.56 18.06
C GLU A 71 -33.30 33.38 16.96
N THR A 72 -32.26 34.20 16.97
CA THR A 72 -31.13 34.09 16.02
C THR A 72 -30.41 32.75 16.13
N GLN A 73 -30.22 32.23 17.35
CA GLN A 73 -29.58 30.93 17.56
C GLN A 73 -30.46 29.78 17.05
N ALA A 74 -31.77 29.85 17.29
CA ALA A 74 -32.72 28.87 16.76
C ALA A 74 -32.75 28.87 15.22
N GLN A 75 -32.71 30.05 14.59
CA GLN A 75 -32.66 30.16 13.13
C GLN A 75 -31.33 29.64 12.54
N GLN A 76 -30.21 29.87 13.23
CA GLN A 76 -28.91 29.29 12.88
C GLN A 76 -28.92 27.77 12.98
N LEU A 77 -29.54 27.20 14.02
CA LEU A 77 -29.71 25.76 14.16
C LEU A 77 -30.52 25.19 12.99
N ILE A 78 -31.66 25.79 12.62
CA ILE A 78 -32.46 25.37 11.46
C ILE A 78 -31.59 25.32 10.19
N SER A 79 -30.86 26.40 9.92
CA SER A 79 -30.05 26.51 8.70
C SER A 79 -28.89 25.50 8.69
N ALA A 80 -28.22 25.31 9.82
CA ALA A 80 -27.12 24.36 9.97
C ALA A 80 -27.60 22.90 9.86
N SER A 81 -28.76 22.58 10.45
CA SER A 81 -29.39 21.26 10.36
C SER A 81 -29.81 20.94 8.93
N GLN A 82 -30.38 21.90 8.19
CA GLN A 82 -30.71 21.73 6.77
C GLN A 82 -29.47 21.43 5.92
N GLY A 83 -28.42 22.24 6.07
CA GLY A 83 -27.16 22.02 5.34
C GLY A 83 -26.52 20.66 5.65
N PHE A 84 -26.53 20.26 6.92
CA PHE A 84 -26.03 18.96 7.36
C PHE A 84 -26.88 17.81 6.79
N ALA A 85 -28.20 17.87 6.91
CA ALA A 85 -29.11 16.84 6.41
C ALA A 85 -28.93 16.63 4.90
N ASN A 86 -28.82 17.73 4.13
CA ASN A 86 -28.54 17.67 2.69
C ASN A 86 -27.19 17.00 2.39
N THR A 87 -26.14 17.32 3.15
CA THR A 87 -24.82 16.71 2.99
C THR A 87 -24.86 15.21 3.30
N VAL A 88 -25.56 14.83 4.37
CA VAL A 88 -25.76 13.42 4.74
C VAL A 88 -26.57 12.69 3.65
N ALA A 89 -27.60 13.32 3.07
CA ALA A 89 -28.39 12.75 1.98
C ALA A 89 -27.53 12.50 0.74
N ALA A 90 -26.69 13.47 0.37
CA ALA A 90 -25.78 13.34 -0.76
C ALA A 90 -24.73 12.24 -0.52
N LEU A 91 -24.17 12.17 0.69
CA LEU A 91 -23.14 11.20 1.05
C LEU A 91 -23.68 9.78 1.15
N TYR A 92 -24.69 9.56 2.00
CA TYR A 92 -25.20 8.23 2.32
C TYR A 92 -26.30 7.74 1.38
N GLY A 93 -26.94 8.64 0.63
CA GLY A 93 -28.09 8.28 -0.20
C GLY A 93 -29.36 8.03 0.63
N ASN A 94 -30.46 7.81 -0.07
CA ASN A 94 -31.78 7.49 0.46
C ASN A 94 -32.54 6.62 -0.57
N THR A 95 -33.84 6.42 -0.38
CA THR A 95 -34.66 5.62 -1.30
C THR A 95 -34.87 6.25 -2.69
N ALA A 96 -34.63 7.56 -2.83
CA ALA A 96 -34.73 8.28 -4.10
C ALA A 96 -33.38 8.45 -4.82
N THR A 97 -32.27 8.54 -4.08
CA THR A 97 -30.93 8.71 -4.64
C THR A 97 -29.92 7.75 -4.00
N PRO A 98 -29.02 7.12 -4.78
CA PRO A 98 -28.09 6.12 -4.27
C PRO A 98 -27.00 6.68 -3.33
N GLY A 99 -26.78 8.00 -3.33
CA GLY A 99 -25.68 8.64 -2.59
C GLY A 99 -24.31 8.42 -3.24
N MET A 100 -23.26 8.67 -2.49
CA MET A 100 -21.89 8.41 -2.93
C MET A 100 -21.58 6.91 -2.88
N ALA A 101 -20.62 6.46 -3.69
CA ALA A 101 -20.16 5.07 -3.71
C ALA A 101 -19.52 4.61 -2.39
N PHE A 102 -18.88 5.55 -1.68
CA PHE A 102 -18.19 5.27 -0.43
C PHE A 102 -18.66 6.20 0.68
N VAL A 103 -18.84 5.63 1.86
CA VAL A 103 -19.31 6.32 3.08
C VAL A 103 -18.41 5.95 4.26
N PRO A 104 -18.44 6.72 5.36
CA PRO A 104 -17.74 6.35 6.58
C PRO A 104 -18.05 4.92 7.04
N ARG A 105 -17.00 4.19 7.42
CA ARG A 105 -17.14 2.85 7.98
C ARG A 105 -17.73 2.93 9.37
N ASN A 106 -18.64 2.02 9.70
CA ASN A 106 -19.23 1.95 11.03
C ASN A 106 -18.13 1.86 12.10
N LEU A 107 -18.27 2.62 13.18
CA LEU A 107 -17.27 2.74 14.27
C LEU A 107 -15.91 3.32 13.85
N SER A 108 -15.78 3.91 12.66
CA SER A 108 -14.61 4.72 12.33
C SER A 108 -14.67 6.09 13.02
N SER A 109 -13.54 6.80 13.04
CA SER A 109 -13.49 8.19 13.49
C SER A 109 -14.45 9.10 12.69
N ALA A 110 -14.59 8.86 11.38
CA ALA A 110 -15.51 9.60 10.52
C ALA A 110 -16.98 9.31 10.86
N ASP A 111 -17.36 8.04 11.06
CA ASP A 111 -18.72 7.66 11.48
C ASP A 111 -19.05 8.23 12.87
N THR A 112 -18.08 8.17 13.79
CA THR A 112 -18.22 8.74 15.13
C THR A 112 -18.46 10.25 15.06
N ALA A 113 -17.72 10.99 14.23
CA ALA A 113 -17.93 12.43 14.03
C ALA A 113 -19.33 12.76 13.48
N VAL A 114 -19.85 11.96 12.54
CA VAL A 114 -21.22 12.11 12.01
C VAL A 114 -22.26 11.87 13.12
N ARG A 115 -22.12 10.79 13.90
CA ARG A 115 -23.05 10.46 14.99
C ARG A 115 -23.03 11.47 16.12
N THR A 116 -21.84 11.94 16.53
CA THR A 116 -21.69 13.02 17.50
C THR A 116 -22.40 14.28 16.99
N ARG A 117 -22.23 14.64 15.72
CA ARG A 117 -22.90 15.81 15.16
C ARG A 117 -24.43 15.69 15.16
N VAL A 118 -24.98 14.50 14.87
CA VAL A 118 -26.43 14.23 14.99
C VAL A 118 -26.89 14.39 16.44
N SER A 119 -26.14 13.84 17.40
CA SER A 119 -26.42 13.97 18.83
C SER A 119 -26.40 15.43 19.31
N ASP A 120 -25.44 16.23 18.84
CA ASP A 120 -25.36 17.66 19.16
C ASP A 120 -26.58 18.42 18.64
N PHE A 121 -27.03 18.13 17.42
CA PHE A 121 -28.26 18.70 16.88
C PHE A 121 -29.47 18.28 17.71
N ASN A 122 -29.58 17.01 18.07
CA ASN A 122 -30.68 16.51 18.91
C ASN A 122 -30.74 17.24 20.26
N ALA A 123 -29.59 17.43 20.92
CA ALA A 123 -29.51 18.16 22.18
C ALA A 123 -29.96 19.62 22.03
N GLN A 124 -29.55 20.31 20.97
CA GLN A 124 -29.95 21.69 20.72
C GLN A 124 -31.46 21.80 20.40
N TYR A 125 -32.04 20.87 19.63
CA TYR A 125 -33.48 20.84 19.40
C TYR A 125 -34.26 20.61 20.70
N LYS A 126 -33.81 19.69 21.55
CA LYS A 126 -34.43 19.41 22.84
C LYS A 126 -34.43 20.62 23.77
N ASP A 127 -33.31 21.35 23.79
CA ASP A 127 -33.17 22.59 24.56
C ASP A 127 -34.16 23.67 24.08
N PHE A 128 -34.21 23.94 22.77
CA PHE A 128 -35.16 24.93 22.24
C PHE A 128 -36.63 24.51 22.37
N LEU A 129 -36.94 23.22 22.21
CA LEU A 129 -38.31 22.72 22.28
C LEU A 129 -38.78 22.37 23.70
N GLY A 130 -37.87 22.43 24.69
CA GLY A 130 -38.17 22.11 26.09
C GLY A 130 -38.61 20.66 26.31
N THR A 131 -38.12 19.72 25.50
CA THR A 131 -38.51 18.31 25.55
C THR A 131 -37.36 17.40 25.95
N SER A 132 -37.67 16.34 26.70
CA SER A 132 -36.73 15.27 27.02
C SER A 132 -36.74 14.11 26.01
N THR A 133 -37.68 14.12 25.06
CA THR A 133 -37.80 13.09 24.01
C THR A 133 -36.80 13.36 22.89
N ASP A 134 -36.16 12.33 22.36
CA ASP A 134 -35.23 12.46 21.24
C ASP A 134 -35.99 12.68 19.92
N LEU A 135 -35.61 13.71 19.19
CA LEU A 135 -36.14 14.01 17.87
C LEU A 135 -35.33 13.35 16.76
N LEU A 136 -34.02 13.18 16.99
CA LEU A 136 -33.08 12.55 16.07
C LEU A 136 -32.50 11.29 16.75
N SER A 137 -33.18 10.16 16.57
CA SER A 137 -32.81 8.87 17.17
C SER A 137 -32.18 7.89 16.18
N THR A 138 -32.35 8.13 14.88
CA THR A 138 -31.80 7.29 13.81
C THR A 138 -30.47 7.86 13.34
N SER A 139 -29.51 6.98 13.04
CA SER A 139 -28.24 7.35 12.41
C SER A 139 -28.13 6.77 11.00
N PRO A 140 -27.42 7.44 10.08
CA PRO A 140 -27.14 6.86 8.77
C PRO A 140 -26.40 5.54 8.86
N VAL A 141 -26.65 4.64 7.92
CA VAL A 141 -26.01 3.32 7.88
C VAL A 141 -24.62 3.46 7.24
N GLY A 142 -23.58 3.42 8.07
CA GLY A 142 -22.19 3.37 7.64
C GLY A 142 -21.80 2.04 6.99
N ALA A 143 -20.65 2.02 6.31
CA ALA A 143 -20.16 0.83 5.65
C ALA A 143 -19.84 -0.29 6.65
N GLY A 144 -20.19 -1.53 6.31
CA GLY A 144 -19.98 -2.71 7.16
C GLY A 144 -18.53 -3.18 7.22
N GLY A 145 -17.68 -2.72 6.31
CA GLY A 145 -16.28 -3.11 6.22
C GLY A 145 -15.48 -2.17 5.33
N PRO A 146 -14.15 -2.33 5.28
CA PRO A 146 -13.31 -1.63 4.30
C PRO A 146 -13.68 -2.05 2.87
N VAL A 147 -13.32 -1.21 1.90
CA VAL A 147 -13.47 -1.53 0.48
C VAL A 147 -12.63 -2.76 0.11
N GLY A 148 -13.29 -3.79 -0.45
CA GLY A 148 -12.61 -4.92 -1.08
C GLY A 148 -12.30 -4.64 -2.55
N ALA A 149 -11.48 -5.50 -3.16
CA ALA A 149 -11.06 -5.34 -4.55
C ALA A 149 -12.24 -5.45 -5.54
N ALA A 150 -13.26 -6.26 -5.21
CA ALA A 150 -14.44 -6.44 -6.05
C ALA A 150 -15.34 -5.20 -6.05
N GLU A 151 -15.61 -4.62 -4.89
CA GLU A 151 -16.45 -3.43 -4.73
C GLU A 151 -15.78 -2.18 -5.34
N PHE A 152 -14.44 -2.11 -5.27
CA PHE A 152 -13.70 -1.06 -5.96
C PHE A 152 -13.74 -1.24 -7.47
N GLN A 153 -13.71 -2.48 -7.96
CA GLN A 153 -13.83 -2.75 -9.39
C GLN A 153 -15.21 -2.38 -9.94
N GLU A 154 -16.27 -2.69 -9.20
CA GLU A 154 -17.64 -2.27 -9.54
C GLU A 154 -17.73 -0.74 -9.59
N PHE A 155 -17.16 -0.01 -8.61
CA PHE A 155 -17.09 1.45 -8.65
C PHE A 155 -16.37 2.01 -9.89
N VAL A 156 -15.23 1.42 -10.25
CA VAL A 156 -14.45 1.88 -11.42
C VAL A 156 -15.21 1.63 -12.72
N LEU A 157 -15.88 0.49 -12.84
CA LEU A 157 -16.66 0.13 -14.02
C LEU A 157 -17.93 1.00 -14.15
N ASP A 158 -18.73 1.07 -13.09
CA ASP A 158 -20.10 1.59 -13.18
C ASP A 158 -20.15 3.11 -12.98
N ASP A 159 -19.36 3.66 -12.05
CA ASP A 159 -19.46 5.07 -11.68
C ASP A 159 -18.42 5.95 -12.39
N LEU A 160 -17.22 5.40 -12.64
CA LEU A 160 -16.14 6.14 -13.33
C LEU A 160 -16.10 5.85 -14.84
N GLY A 161 -16.88 4.87 -15.32
CA GLY A 161 -16.87 4.45 -16.73
C GLY A 161 -15.49 3.93 -17.19
N GLY A 162 -14.68 3.45 -16.24
CA GLY A 162 -13.36 2.88 -16.50
C GLY A 162 -13.44 1.45 -17.03
N ASP A 163 -12.33 0.94 -17.55
CA ASP A 163 -12.19 -0.49 -17.84
C ASP A 163 -11.96 -1.28 -16.54
N SER A 164 -12.24 -2.58 -16.60
CA SER A 164 -11.99 -3.54 -15.54
C SER A 164 -10.59 -3.35 -14.92
N LEU A 165 -10.49 -3.45 -13.59
CA LEU A 165 -9.21 -3.50 -12.86
C LEU A 165 -8.47 -4.83 -13.09
N ASN A 166 -8.71 -5.45 -14.24
CA ASN A 166 -8.10 -6.70 -14.62
C ASN A 166 -6.60 -6.50 -14.77
N THR A 167 -5.86 -7.60 -14.62
CA THR A 167 -4.40 -7.64 -14.60
C THR A 167 -3.83 -6.83 -15.77
N GLN A 168 -3.28 -5.65 -15.49
CA GLN A 168 -2.54 -4.92 -16.51
C GLN A 168 -1.22 -5.66 -16.73
N GLU A 169 -1.04 -6.20 -17.94
CA GLU A 169 0.23 -6.75 -18.37
C GLU A 169 0.90 -5.75 -19.30
N ARG A 170 2.06 -5.22 -18.89
CA ARG A 170 2.88 -4.37 -19.76
C ARG A 170 4.10 -5.14 -20.23
N LEU A 171 4.23 -5.25 -21.55
CA LEU A 171 5.43 -5.76 -22.22
C LEU A 171 6.19 -4.58 -22.81
N GLY A 172 7.48 -4.50 -22.50
CA GLY A 172 8.35 -3.49 -23.09
C GLY A 172 9.77 -3.62 -22.61
N PHE A 173 10.60 -2.70 -23.09
CA PHE A 173 11.99 -2.59 -22.64
C PHE A 173 12.02 -1.83 -21.32
N GLY A 174 12.64 -2.46 -20.32
CA GLY A 174 13.01 -1.75 -19.10
C GLY A 174 14.29 -0.96 -19.31
N ASP A 175 14.82 -0.42 -18.23
CA ASP A 175 16.07 0.34 -18.28
C ASP A 175 17.24 -0.49 -18.84
N ILE A 176 17.94 0.08 -19.81
CA ILE A 176 19.18 -0.44 -20.37
C ILE A 176 20.28 -0.30 -19.31
N GLU A 177 21.04 -1.39 -19.12
CA GLU A 177 22.18 -1.45 -18.21
C GLU A 177 23.44 -1.73 -19.00
N VAL A 178 24.45 -0.88 -18.82
CA VAL A 178 25.78 -1.05 -19.40
C VAL A 178 26.78 -1.11 -18.27
N GLY A 179 27.58 -2.17 -18.23
CA GLY A 179 28.53 -2.37 -17.16
C GLY A 179 29.70 -3.22 -17.56
N PHE A 180 30.67 -3.27 -16.66
CA PHE A 180 31.83 -4.13 -16.78
C PHE A 180 31.92 -5.01 -15.53
N ARG A 181 32.49 -6.19 -15.71
CA ARG A 181 32.76 -7.14 -14.65
C ARG A 181 34.18 -7.67 -14.84
N PHE A 182 34.99 -7.57 -13.79
CA PHE A 182 36.34 -8.10 -13.81
C PHE A 182 36.60 -8.94 -12.57
N ARG A 183 37.42 -9.97 -12.74
CA ARG A 183 37.84 -10.85 -11.65
C ARG A 183 39.13 -10.30 -11.09
N ALA A 184 39.06 -9.70 -9.90
CA ALA A 184 40.18 -9.03 -9.25
C ALA A 184 41.19 -10.02 -8.69
N LEU A 185 40.72 -11.11 -8.06
CA LEU A 185 41.58 -12.18 -7.56
C LEU A 185 40.99 -13.55 -7.87
N GLN A 186 41.87 -14.51 -8.14
CA GLN A 186 41.52 -15.93 -8.22
C GLN A 186 42.67 -16.78 -7.69
N LEU A 187 42.44 -17.49 -6.59
CA LEU A 187 43.23 -18.64 -6.18
C LEU A 187 42.45 -19.89 -6.59
N ALA A 188 42.92 -20.54 -7.65
CA ALA A 188 42.36 -21.81 -8.11
C ALA A 188 42.87 -22.93 -7.21
N SER A 189 41.95 -23.76 -6.73
CA SER A 189 42.29 -24.93 -5.93
C SER A 189 42.48 -26.14 -6.84
N ARG A 190 43.59 -26.87 -6.65
CA ARG A 190 43.91 -28.08 -7.42
C ARG A 190 43.23 -29.34 -6.89
N THR A 191 42.77 -29.33 -5.64
CA THR A 191 42.07 -30.46 -4.96
C THR A 191 41.05 -29.92 -3.97
N THR A 192 40.10 -30.73 -3.49
CA THR A 192 39.11 -30.31 -2.48
C THR A 192 39.73 -29.88 -1.14
N ALA A 193 40.99 -30.23 -0.86
CA ALA A 193 41.70 -29.92 0.39
C ALA A 193 42.35 -28.52 0.42
N HIS A 194 42.56 -27.87 -0.72
CA HIS A 194 43.21 -26.55 -0.77
C HIS A 194 42.18 -25.41 -0.83
N PRO A 195 42.49 -24.25 -0.21
CA PRO A 195 41.61 -23.10 -0.25
C PRO A 195 41.46 -22.58 -1.69
N ALA A 196 40.22 -22.30 -2.08
CA ALA A 196 39.89 -21.54 -3.28
C ALA A 196 39.39 -20.17 -2.86
N LEU A 197 39.80 -19.13 -3.58
CA LEU A 197 39.31 -17.77 -3.36
C LEU A 197 39.04 -17.11 -4.71
N ARG A 198 37.92 -16.41 -4.82
CA ARG A 198 37.56 -15.63 -6.00
C ARG A 198 36.96 -14.31 -5.56
N LEU A 199 37.58 -13.21 -5.97
CA LEU A 199 37.02 -11.87 -5.84
C LEU A 199 36.64 -11.35 -7.22
N THR A 200 35.40 -10.93 -7.37
CA THR A 200 34.88 -10.29 -8.58
C THR A 200 34.34 -8.92 -8.22
N ILE A 201 34.70 -7.91 -9.01
CA ILE A 201 34.13 -6.57 -8.91
C ILE A 201 33.37 -6.30 -10.21
N ALA A 202 32.20 -5.71 -10.07
CA ALA A 202 31.37 -5.28 -11.19
C ALA A 202 30.89 -3.86 -10.94
N SER A 203 30.75 -3.09 -12.00
CA SER A 203 30.05 -1.82 -11.94
C SER A 203 29.22 -1.64 -13.20
N ALA A 204 28.05 -1.05 -13.04
CA ALA A 204 27.12 -0.80 -14.12
C ALA A 204 26.46 0.57 -13.99
N VAL A 205 26.15 1.17 -15.12
CA VAL A 205 25.30 2.34 -15.24
C VAL A 205 23.99 1.90 -15.88
N ARG A 206 22.89 2.13 -15.17
CA ARG A 206 21.53 1.90 -15.66
C ARG A 206 20.95 3.23 -16.13
N LEU A 207 20.54 3.26 -17.40
CA LEU A 207 20.02 4.43 -18.08
C LEU A 207 18.48 4.43 -18.05
N PRO A 208 17.81 5.58 -17.80
CA PRO A 208 16.36 5.70 -17.66
C PRO A 208 15.66 5.65 -19.02
N THR A 209 15.75 4.50 -19.67
CA THR A 209 15.26 4.23 -21.02
C THR A 209 13.94 3.44 -21.00
N GLY A 210 13.59 2.85 -19.86
CA GLY A 210 12.28 2.25 -19.66
C GLY A 210 11.18 3.30 -19.54
N SER A 211 9.93 2.86 -19.74
CA SER A 211 8.77 3.74 -19.61
C SER A 211 8.68 4.35 -18.20
N ARG A 212 8.36 5.65 -18.17
CA ARG A 212 8.12 6.41 -16.95
C ARG A 212 6.69 6.23 -16.46
N ARG A 213 6.46 6.53 -15.18
CA ARG A 213 5.13 6.53 -14.59
C ARG A 213 4.35 7.76 -15.09
N SER A 214 3.23 7.55 -15.76
CA SER A 214 2.30 8.62 -16.11
C SER A 214 1.43 9.01 -14.92
N THR A 215 1.18 10.30 -14.73
CA THR A 215 0.20 10.80 -13.75
C THR A 215 -1.24 10.69 -14.23
N SER A 216 -1.45 10.55 -15.54
CA SER A 216 -2.78 10.36 -16.13
C SER A 216 -3.32 8.94 -15.94
N ASP A 217 -2.44 7.99 -15.59
CA ASP A 217 -2.79 6.58 -15.46
C ASP A 217 -2.88 6.18 -13.99
N ILE A 218 -4.09 5.82 -13.57
CA ILE A 218 -4.43 5.44 -12.20
C ILE A 218 -3.63 4.19 -11.74
N ALA A 219 -3.20 3.35 -12.69
CA ALA A 219 -2.43 2.13 -12.44
C ALA A 219 -1.27 1.93 -13.43
N ASP A 220 -0.35 2.89 -13.55
CA ASP A 220 0.83 2.69 -14.43
C ASP A 220 1.89 1.75 -13.83
N LEU A 221 2.15 0.67 -14.57
CA LEU A 221 3.30 -0.21 -14.41
C LEU A 221 4.51 0.38 -15.13
N SER A 222 5.33 1.17 -14.42
CA SER A 222 6.58 1.65 -15.00
C SER A 222 7.54 0.49 -15.26
N LEU A 223 8.14 0.47 -16.46
CA LEU A 223 9.17 -0.50 -16.84
C LEU A 223 10.58 -0.01 -16.48
N GLY A 224 10.73 1.31 -16.30
CA GLY A 224 11.95 1.96 -15.84
C GLY A 224 11.78 2.64 -14.48
N GLU A 225 12.91 3.01 -13.87
CA GLU A 225 12.94 3.79 -12.63
C GLU A 225 12.96 5.30 -12.87
N GLY A 226 13.08 5.75 -14.12
CA GLY A 226 13.05 7.17 -14.50
C GLY A 226 14.32 7.96 -14.13
N SER A 227 15.33 7.28 -13.60
CA SER A 227 16.58 7.87 -13.11
C SER A 227 17.83 7.15 -13.58
N VAL A 228 18.94 7.88 -13.72
CA VAL A 228 20.26 7.25 -13.93
C VAL A 228 20.75 6.66 -12.61
N ILE A 229 21.07 5.37 -12.60
CA ILE A 229 21.58 4.66 -11.43
C ILE A 229 22.98 4.14 -11.73
N VAL A 230 23.91 4.42 -10.83
CA VAL A 230 25.24 3.82 -10.84
C VAL A 230 25.29 2.76 -9.75
N ASP A 231 25.72 1.58 -10.13
CA ASP A 231 25.78 0.35 -9.35
C ASP A 231 27.23 -0.12 -9.29
N SER A 232 27.70 -0.46 -8.10
CA SER A 232 28.96 -1.16 -7.89
C SER A 232 28.74 -2.36 -6.97
N ARG A 233 29.24 -3.53 -7.38
CA ARG A 233 29.15 -4.77 -6.61
C ARG A 233 30.51 -5.43 -6.46
N ALA A 234 30.75 -6.00 -5.29
CA ALA A 234 31.87 -6.88 -5.01
C ALA A 234 31.32 -8.24 -4.55
N MET A 235 31.88 -9.32 -5.09
CA MET A 235 31.53 -10.69 -4.73
C MET A 235 32.79 -11.45 -4.36
N LEU A 236 32.84 -11.95 -3.14
CA LEU A 236 33.91 -12.78 -2.60
C LEU A 236 33.37 -14.20 -2.39
N ASP A 237 34.01 -15.17 -3.01
CA ASP A 237 33.76 -16.59 -2.76
C ASP A 237 35.05 -17.21 -2.21
N VAL A 238 34.97 -17.78 -1.01
CA VAL A 238 36.06 -18.50 -0.36
C VAL A 238 35.59 -19.93 -0.07
N ARG A 239 36.42 -20.92 -0.36
CA ARG A 239 36.12 -22.33 -0.07
C ARG A 239 37.34 -23.03 0.49
N THR A 240 37.18 -23.83 1.53
CA THR A 240 38.20 -24.72 2.09
C THR A 240 37.55 -26.04 2.52
N GLY A 241 37.95 -27.15 1.92
CA GLY A 241 37.31 -28.44 2.17
C GLY A 241 35.82 -28.42 1.80
N ARG A 242 34.98 -28.79 2.77
CA ARG A 242 33.51 -28.77 2.69
C ARG A 242 32.90 -27.43 3.09
N LEU A 243 33.69 -26.49 3.59
CA LEU A 243 33.20 -25.19 4.04
C LEU A 243 33.45 -24.15 2.96
N GLY A 244 32.50 -23.26 2.78
CA GLY A 244 32.67 -22.08 1.95
C GLY A 244 31.91 -20.89 2.49
N VAL A 245 32.25 -19.70 2.01
CA VAL A 245 31.55 -18.46 2.30
C VAL A 245 31.42 -17.71 0.99
N LEU A 246 30.18 -17.36 0.65
CA LEU A 246 29.88 -16.39 -0.40
C LEU A 246 29.45 -15.09 0.28
N ALA A 247 30.19 -14.03 0.04
CA ALA A 247 29.84 -12.68 0.47
C ALA A 247 29.65 -11.79 -0.76
N ALA A 248 28.62 -10.95 -0.73
CA ALA A 248 28.38 -9.93 -1.74
C ALA A 248 28.12 -8.58 -1.05
N ALA A 249 28.67 -7.52 -1.62
CA ALA A 249 28.36 -6.16 -1.22
C ALA A 249 27.97 -5.39 -2.47
N GLN A 250 26.92 -4.58 -2.38
CA GLN A 250 26.45 -3.72 -3.43
C GLN A 250 26.24 -2.32 -2.87
N PHE A 251 26.69 -1.32 -3.63
CA PHE A 251 26.32 0.06 -3.43
C PHE A 251 25.70 0.57 -4.73
N ALA A 252 24.58 1.26 -4.63
CA ALA A 252 23.98 1.91 -5.76
C ALA A 252 23.47 3.30 -5.39
N ALA A 253 23.67 4.24 -6.31
CA ALA A 253 23.29 5.62 -6.14
C ALA A 253 22.59 6.14 -7.39
N ARG A 254 21.58 6.97 -7.16
CA ARG A 254 20.89 7.71 -8.21
C ARG A 254 21.66 9.00 -8.48
N VAL A 255 22.11 9.18 -9.71
CA VAL A 255 22.98 10.31 -10.11
C VAL A 255 22.18 11.44 -10.75
N HIS A 256 21.10 11.11 -11.45
CA HIS A 256 20.21 12.10 -12.05
C HIS A 256 18.76 11.62 -11.96
N ASP A 257 17.90 12.48 -11.42
CA ASP A 257 16.46 12.27 -11.37
C ASP A 257 15.80 13.36 -12.23
N SER A 258 15.07 12.94 -13.26
CA SER A 258 14.38 13.85 -14.17
C SER A 258 12.86 13.77 -13.99
N ASP A 259 12.43 13.21 -12.86
CA ASP A 259 11.04 13.00 -12.49
C ASP A 259 10.65 14.01 -11.39
N THR A 260 9.90 15.05 -11.77
CA THR A 260 9.44 16.13 -10.87
C THR A 260 8.20 15.75 -10.05
N LEU A 261 7.71 14.52 -10.19
CA LEU A 261 6.49 14.03 -9.56
C LEU A 261 6.77 13.57 -8.13
N ALA A 262 6.85 14.56 -7.24
CA ALA A 262 7.22 14.47 -5.83
C ALA A 262 6.12 13.90 -4.91
N THR A 263 5.57 12.71 -5.18
CA THR A 263 4.56 12.09 -4.31
C THR A 263 5.01 10.81 -3.61
N THR A 264 6.23 10.33 -3.84
CA THR A 264 6.80 9.19 -3.10
C THR A 264 8.23 9.48 -2.71
N THR A 265 8.54 9.32 -1.42
CA THR A 265 9.90 9.28 -0.89
C THR A 265 10.68 8.18 -1.62
N ARG A 266 11.58 8.54 -2.54
CA ARG A 266 12.41 7.58 -3.30
C ARG A 266 13.80 7.49 -2.67
N ASN A 267 14.36 6.28 -2.65
CA ASN A 267 15.72 6.05 -2.19
C ASN A 267 16.73 6.65 -3.18
N THR A 268 17.53 7.60 -2.70
CA THR A 268 18.60 8.25 -3.48
C THR A 268 19.86 7.39 -3.55
N SER A 269 20.12 6.59 -2.52
CA SER A 269 21.16 5.57 -2.50
C SER A 269 20.75 4.40 -1.62
N TRP A 270 21.37 3.24 -1.89
CA TRP A 270 21.25 2.07 -1.03
C TRP A 270 22.52 1.24 -1.04
N THR A 271 22.73 0.55 0.07
CA THR A 271 23.79 -0.41 0.28
C THR A 271 23.16 -1.75 0.62
N GLU A 272 23.64 -2.83 0.03
CA GLU A 272 23.23 -4.19 0.32
C GLU A 272 24.46 -5.04 0.63
N PHE A 273 24.34 -5.91 1.61
CA PHE A 273 25.38 -6.81 2.05
C PHE A 273 24.78 -8.18 2.32
N ASP A 274 25.30 -9.19 1.63
CA ASP A 274 24.89 -10.57 1.76
C ASP A 274 26.06 -11.43 2.20
N VAL A 275 25.85 -12.30 3.19
CA VAL A 275 26.81 -13.32 3.58
C VAL A 275 26.12 -14.65 3.68
N SER A 276 26.72 -15.65 3.05
CA SER A 276 26.18 -17.00 2.98
C SER A 276 27.28 -18.02 3.23
N PRO A 277 27.45 -18.49 4.50
CA PRO A 277 28.28 -19.64 4.77
C PRO A 277 27.62 -20.90 4.22
N ARG A 278 28.44 -21.79 3.64
CA ARG A 278 28.01 -22.96 2.87
C ARG A 278 28.71 -24.22 3.36
N TRP A 279 27.94 -25.30 3.48
CA TRP A 279 28.39 -26.66 3.71
C TRP A 279 28.16 -27.50 2.47
N HIS A 280 29.23 -27.85 1.77
CA HIS A 280 29.21 -28.75 0.63
C HIS A 280 29.06 -30.19 1.11
N LEU A 281 27.91 -30.79 0.81
CA LEU A 281 27.62 -32.21 1.12
C LEU A 281 28.23 -33.13 0.05
N SER A 282 28.26 -32.65 -1.20
CA SER A 282 28.87 -33.32 -2.34
C SER A 282 29.44 -32.28 -3.31
N GLU A 283 30.00 -32.72 -4.44
CA GLU A 283 30.48 -31.79 -5.47
C GLU A 283 29.36 -30.86 -5.98
N PRO A 284 28.15 -31.35 -6.32
CA PRO A 284 27.10 -30.45 -6.77
C PRO A 284 26.26 -29.84 -5.64
N PHE A 285 26.17 -30.47 -4.47
CA PHE A 285 25.17 -30.09 -3.47
C PHE A 285 25.77 -29.38 -2.26
N ALA A 286 25.19 -28.24 -1.89
CA ALA A 286 25.54 -27.52 -0.67
C ALA A 286 24.30 -27.00 0.08
N LEU A 287 24.38 -27.02 1.40
CA LEU A 287 23.49 -26.27 2.30
C LEU A 287 24.11 -24.92 2.60
N HIS A 288 23.29 -23.89 2.78
CA HIS A 288 23.80 -22.58 3.16
C HIS A 288 22.92 -21.89 4.19
N ALA A 289 23.54 -21.14 5.09
CA ALA A 289 22.84 -20.07 5.81
C ALA A 289 22.93 -18.80 4.97
N ALA A 290 22.05 -17.84 5.22
CA ALA A 290 22.04 -16.56 4.53
C ALA A 290 21.73 -15.45 5.53
N TYR A 291 22.52 -14.40 5.49
CA TYR A 291 22.26 -13.13 6.11
C TYR A 291 22.28 -12.06 5.02
N SER A 292 21.30 -11.17 5.03
CA SER A 292 21.20 -10.06 4.09
C SER A 292 20.85 -8.81 4.87
N PHE A 293 21.64 -7.76 4.69
CA PHE A 293 21.39 -6.43 5.22
C PHE A 293 21.23 -5.48 4.05
N ARG A 294 20.17 -4.68 4.08
CA ARG A 294 19.97 -3.61 3.14
C ARG A 294 19.76 -2.33 3.92
N SER A 295 20.44 -1.26 3.52
CA SER A 295 20.25 0.08 4.05
C SER A 295 19.93 1.02 2.91
N THR A 296 18.99 1.92 3.17
CA THR A 296 18.54 2.90 2.19
C THR A 296 18.56 4.28 2.82
N ALA A 297 18.94 5.30 2.04
CA ALA A 297 19.08 6.66 2.57
C ALA A 297 17.78 7.24 3.16
N THR A 298 16.63 6.73 2.75
CA THR A 298 15.32 7.34 3.07
C THR A 298 14.34 6.41 3.76
N LEU A 299 14.46 5.09 3.58
CA LEU A 299 13.54 4.09 4.14
C LEU A 299 14.20 3.21 5.22
N GLY A 300 15.35 3.64 5.76
CA GLY A 300 16.11 2.94 6.80
C GLY A 300 16.69 1.60 6.35
N GLY A 301 17.02 0.74 7.31
CA GLY A 301 17.60 -0.58 7.07
C GLY A 301 16.66 -1.76 7.30
N ASP A 302 16.92 -2.88 6.64
CA ASP A 302 16.31 -4.18 6.89
C ASP A 302 17.36 -5.29 6.98
N GLN A 303 17.14 -6.21 7.93
CA GLN A 303 17.98 -7.39 8.14
C GLN A 303 17.15 -8.65 7.96
N LEU A 304 17.69 -9.56 7.17
CA LEU A 304 17.09 -10.83 6.81
C LEU A 304 18.04 -11.95 7.21
N ILE A 305 17.49 -13.03 7.78
CA ILE A 305 18.23 -14.25 8.06
C ILE A 305 17.48 -15.44 7.50
N GLY A 306 18.21 -16.48 7.11
CA GLY A 306 17.61 -17.75 6.73
C GLY A 306 18.65 -18.69 6.16
N GLY A 307 18.25 -19.45 5.15
CA GLY A 307 19.10 -20.47 4.57
C GLY A 307 18.46 -21.17 3.39
N GLY A 308 19.16 -22.18 2.87
CA GLY A 308 18.66 -22.93 1.75
C GLY A 308 19.63 -23.95 1.19
N VAL A 309 19.37 -24.32 -0.06
CA VAL A 309 20.10 -25.36 -0.79
C VAL A 309 20.60 -24.81 -2.11
N THR A 310 21.80 -25.24 -2.48
CA THR A 310 22.40 -24.95 -3.78
C THR A 310 22.80 -26.24 -4.46
N TYR A 311 22.46 -26.37 -5.74
CA TYR A 311 22.92 -27.39 -6.65
C TYR A 311 23.73 -26.73 -7.78
N SER A 312 24.99 -27.09 -7.99
CA SER A 312 25.83 -26.47 -9.03
C SER A 312 26.75 -27.48 -9.71
N THR A 313 26.68 -27.60 -11.03
CA THR A 313 27.56 -28.47 -11.84
C THR A 313 28.77 -27.75 -12.43
N LEU A 314 29.01 -26.50 -12.03
CA LEU A 314 30.08 -25.65 -12.59
C LEU A 314 31.47 -26.29 -12.46
N SER A 315 31.81 -26.86 -11.28
CA SER A 315 33.11 -27.52 -11.09
C SER A 315 33.27 -28.75 -11.99
N ALA A 316 32.22 -29.55 -12.12
CA ALA A 316 32.22 -30.74 -12.97
C ALA A 316 32.33 -30.36 -14.45
N TYR A 317 31.70 -29.25 -14.88
CA TYR A 317 31.83 -28.71 -16.23
C TYR A 317 33.24 -28.17 -16.51
N GLU A 318 33.84 -27.40 -15.58
CA GLU A 318 35.23 -26.92 -15.71
C GLU A 318 36.22 -28.08 -15.85
N ASN A 319 35.94 -29.20 -15.17
CA ASN A 319 36.71 -30.45 -15.27
C ASN A 319 36.30 -31.34 -16.45
N ARG A 320 35.49 -30.85 -17.39
CA ARG A 320 35.00 -31.57 -18.59
C ARG A 320 34.23 -32.86 -18.31
N ARG A 321 33.62 -33.01 -17.14
CA ARG A 321 32.83 -34.19 -16.74
C ARG A 321 31.36 -34.10 -17.10
N ILE A 322 30.85 -32.89 -17.33
CA ILE A 322 29.45 -32.61 -17.69
C ILE A 322 29.45 -31.65 -18.88
N ALA A 323 28.48 -31.78 -19.78
CA ALA A 323 28.36 -30.95 -20.98
C ALA A 323 27.59 -29.64 -20.77
N LEU A 324 26.68 -29.60 -19.78
CA LEU A 324 25.83 -28.44 -19.48
C LEU A 324 26.09 -27.93 -18.05
N PRO A 325 26.70 -26.73 -17.90
CA PRO A 325 26.85 -26.09 -16.60
C PRO A 325 25.53 -25.46 -16.15
N LEU A 326 25.00 -25.95 -15.04
CA LEU A 326 23.75 -25.54 -14.42
C LEU A 326 24.00 -25.20 -12.95
N GLU A 327 23.38 -24.12 -12.48
CA GLU A 327 23.29 -23.79 -11.06
C GLU A 327 21.82 -23.52 -10.70
N MET A 328 21.37 -24.14 -9.62
CA MET A 328 20.06 -23.92 -9.02
C MET A 328 20.25 -23.58 -7.55
N ARG A 329 19.57 -22.55 -7.08
CA ARG A 329 19.61 -22.14 -5.67
C ARG A 329 18.21 -21.84 -5.18
N PHE A 330 17.85 -22.44 -4.05
CA PHE A 330 16.67 -22.05 -3.28
C PHE A 330 17.13 -21.39 -1.99
N THR A 331 16.55 -20.24 -1.65
CA THR A 331 16.82 -19.53 -0.40
C THR A 331 15.52 -19.06 0.21
N HIS A 332 15.31 -19.38 1.49
CA HIS A 332 14.28 -18.79 2.35
C HIS A 332 14.95 -17.75 3.27
N LEU A 333 14.35 -16.57 3.38
CA LEU A 333 14.81 -15.47 4.23
C LEU A 333 13.64 -14.89 5.01
N GLU A 334 13.83 -14.60 6.29
CA GLU A 334 12.84 -13.97 7.16
C GLU A 334 13.41 -12.66 7.72
N ALA A 335 12.58 -11.62 7.76
CA ALA A 335 12.96 -10.32 8.32
C ALA A 335 13.05 -10.43 9.86
N VAL A 336 14.24 -10.17 10.40
CA VAL A 336 14.51 -10.16 11.85
C VAL A 336 14.49 -8.76 12.43
N SER A 337 14.83 -7.74 11.63
CA SER A 337 14.67 -6.34 12.00
C SER A 337 14.44 -5.46 10.77
N GLY A 338 13.77 -4.32 10.98
CA GLY A 338 13.54 -3.33 9.95
C GLY A 338 13.12 -2.00 10.54
N ASP A 339 13.56 -0.91 9.94
CA ASP A 339 13.16 0.45 10.32
C ASP A 339 11.82 0.85 9.68
N ALA A 340 11.19 1.90 10.24
CA ALA A 340 10.07 2.62 9.64
C ALA A 340 8.83 1.78 9.27
N GLY A 341 8.24 1.07 10.25
CA GLY A 341 6.90 0.46 10.08
C GLY A 341 6.83 -0.62 9.01
N ARG A 342 7.97 -1.19 8.59
CA ARG A 342 7.98 -2.30 7.63
C ARG A 342 7.38 -3.56 8.30
N PRO A 343 6.36 -4.18 7.69
CA PRO A 343 5.76 -5.39 8.24
C PRO A 343 6.77 -6.54 8.22
N LYS A 344 6.65 -7.47 9.17
CA LYS A 344 7.39 -8.73 9.14
C LYS A 344 7.05 -9.48 7.85
N PHE A 345 8.07 -9.86 7.08
CA PHE A 345 7.89 -10.59 5.84
C PHE A 345 8.92 -11.71 5.71
N PHE A 346 8.62 -12.66 4.83
CA PHE A 346 9.57 -13.68 4.39
C PHE A 346 9.71 -13.60 2.87
N ARG A 347 10.85 -14.07 2.36
CA ARG A 347 11.22 -14.08 0.94
C ARG A 347 11.75 -15.44 0.57
N ASP A 348 11.02 -16.12 -0.30
CA ASP A 348 11.47 -17.32 -0.98
C ASP A 348 12.01 -16.95 -2.37
N GLN A 349 13.24 -17.38 -2.67
CA GLN A 349 13.88 -17.13 -3.95
C GLN A 349 14.37 -18.45 -4.56
N LEU A 350 13.88 -18.75 -5.76
CA LEU A 350 14.43 -19.77 -6.63
C LEU A 350 15.22 -19.11 -7.75
N GLU A 351 16.50 -19.44 -7.85
CA GLU A 351 17.40 -18.93 -8.88
C GLU A 351 17.95 -20.07 -9.72
N VAL A 352 17.87 -19.93 -11.04
CA VAL A 352 18.39 -20.90 -12.01
C VAL A 352 19.31 -20.17 -12.98
N ARG A 353 20.55 -20.65 -13.11
CA ARG A 353 21.54 -20.13 -14.04
C ARG A 353 22.04 -21.25 -14.94
N VAL A 354 21.93 -21.04 -16.24
CA VAL A 354 22.52 -21.92 -17.26
C VAL A 354 23.63 -21.15 -17.95
N TYR A 355 24.82 -21.74 -18.05
CA TYR A 355 25.96 -21.07 -18.68
C TYR A 355 26.21 -21.64 -20.08
N PHE A 356 26.45 -20.76 -21.04
CA PHE A 356 26.81 -21.14 -22.41
C PHE A 356 28.11 -20.43 -22.78
N ARG A 357 28.98 -21.14 -23.49
CA ARG A 357 30.18 -20.55 -24.09
C ARG A 357 29.85 -20.18 -25.52
N LEU A 358 29.75 -18.87 -25.79
CA LEU A 358 29.72 -18.36 -27.16
C LEU A 358 31.08 -18.66 -27.80
N ARG A 359 31.07 -19.39 -28.91
CA ARG A 359 32.26 -19.72 -29.70
C ARG A 359 32.45 -18.70 -30.80
#